data_AF-A0AAE3ZP05-F1
#
_entry.id   AF-A0AAE3ZP05-F1
#
_cell.length_a   1.000
_cell.length_b   1.000
_cell.length_c   1.000
_cell.angle_alpha   90.00
_cell.angle_beta   90.00
_cell.angle_gamma   90.00
#
_symmetry.space_group_name_H-M   'P 1'
#
loop_
_entity.id
_entity.type
_entity.pdbx_description
1 polymer ?
#
loop_
_entity_poly.entity_id
_entity_poly.type
_entity_poly.pdbx_seq_one_letter_code
_entity_poly.pdbx_strand_id
1 'polypeptide(L)'
;MITGRGKHGVYRARVDVQAPDGQWIPKSKQATFFPDDMTPQEVDEAISQAFRGRELQPNDSTAWDGRAGNGMLIGGFTDEPGGNRWKTVFPIMESE
;
A
#
# COMPACT_ATOMS: atom_id res chain seq x y z
N MET A 1 -16.84 -0.20 -1.55
CA MET A 1 -17.31 1.22 -1.55
C MET A 1 -16.13 2.14 -1.21
N ILE A 2 -15.88 3.17 -2.02
CA ILE A 2 -14.86 4.20 -1.72
C ILE A 2 -15.33 5.07 -0.54
N THR A 3 -14.45 5.31 0.42
CA THR A 3 -14.70 6.06 1.66
C THR A 3 -13.79 7.28 1.83
N GLY A 4 -12.84 7.49 0.92
CA GLY A 4 -11.98 8.67 0.90
C GLY A 4 -11.06 8.67 -0.31
N ARG A 5 -10.69 9.86 -0.77
CA ARG A 5 -9.67 10.09 -1.79
C ARG A 5 -8.55 10.91 -1.16
N GLY A 6 -7.31 10.59 -1.49
CA GLY A 6 -6.13 11.31 -1.07
C GLY A 6 -5.34 11.82 -2.27
N LYS A 7 -4.15 12.33 -1.98
CA LYS A 7 -3.22 12.81 -3.00
C LYS A 7 -2.81 11.70 -3.98
N HIS A 8 -2.37 12.11 -5.17
CA HIS A 8 -1.83 11.22 -6.21
C HIS A 8 -2.78 10.10 -6.66
N GLY A 9 -4.10 10.26 -6.49
CA GLY A 9 -5.11 9.29 -6.90
C GLY A 9 -5.29 8.10 -5.94
N VAL A 10 -4.52 8.03 -4.85
CA VAL A 10 -4.69 7.00 -3.81
C VAL A 10 -6.07 7.16 -3.18
N TYR A 11 -6.78 6.06 -2.98
CA TYR A 11 -8.08 6.09 -2.33
C TYR A 11 -8.22 5.02 -1.27
N ARG A 12 -9.16 5.24 -0.35
CA ARG A 12 -9.53 4.30 0.70
C ARG A 12 -10.91 3.75 0.41
N ALA A 13 -11.10 2.45 0.64
CA ALA A 13 -12.38 1.78 0.42
C ALA A 13 -12.66 0.68 1.46
N ARG A 14 -13.95 0.37 1.64
CA ARG A 14 -14.41 -0.88 2.24
C ARG A 14 -14.48 -1.96 1.17
N VAL A 15 -13.95 -3.13 1.51
CA VAL A 15 -13.97 -4.33 0.67
C VAL A 15 -14.45 -5.53 1.46
N ASP A 16 -15.07 -6.43 0.74
CA ASP A 16 -15.52 -7.73 1.23
C ASP A 16 -14.63 -8.80 0.58
N VAL A 17 -14.37 -9.88 1.30
CA VAL A 17 -13.59 -11.02 0.80
C VAL A 17 -14.52 -12.21 0.72
N GLN A 18 -14.49 -12.90 -0.41
CA GLN A 18 -15.27 -14.12 -0.56
C GLN A 18 -14.57 -15.28 0.14
N ALA A 19 -15.27 -15.92 1.07
CA ALA A 19 -14.83 -17.13 1.73
C ALA A 19 -14.96 -18.36 0.80
N PRO A 20 -14.30 -19.50 1.11
CA PRO A 20 -14.37 -20.70 0.27
C PRO A 20 -15.78 -21.27 0.08
N ASP A 21 -16.70 -20.97 1.01
CA ASP A 21 -18.12 -21.35 0.93
C ASP A 21 -18.97 -20.40 0.05
N GLY A 22 -18.33 -19.39 -0.55
CA GLY A 22 -18.97 -18.39 -1.41
C GLY A 22 -19.53 -17.17 -0.68
N GLN A 23 -19.49 -17.15 0.67
CA GLN A 23 -20.00 -16.04 1.46
C GLN A 23 -19.08 -14.81 1.37
N TRP A 24 -19.65 -13.62 1.16
CA TRP A 24 -18.90 -12.37 1.23
C TRP A 24 -18.78 -11.92 2.69
N ILE A 25 -17.55 -11.79 3.17
CA ILE A 25 -17.23 -11.36 4.53
C ILE A 25 -16.62 -9.96 4.48
N PRO A 26 -17.26 -8.94 5.09
CA PRO A 26 -16.72 -7.59 5.10
C PRO A 26 -15.44 -7.51 5.93
N LYS A 27 -14.41 -6.85 5.40
CA LYS A 27 -13.20 -6.57 6.19
C LYS A 27 -13.52 -5.56 7.29
N SER A 28 -13.07 -5.86 8.51
CA SER A 28 -13.25 -4.97 9.66
C SER A 28 -12.55 -3.63 9.51
N LYS A 29 -11.42 -3.61 8.79
CA LYS A 29 -10.67 -2.39 8.47
C LYS A 29 -10.80 -2.03 6.99
N GLN A 30 -10.82 -0.74 6.72
CA GLN A 30 -10.74 -0.19 5.37
C GLN A 30 -9.34 -0.44 4.80
N ALA A 31 -9.23 -0.55 3.47
CA ALA A 31 -7.98 -0.70 2.76
C ALA A 31 -7.72 0.53 1.89
N THR A 32 -6.44 0.79 1.61
CA THR A 32 -5.99 1.79 0.63
C THR A 32 -5.60 1.09 -0.67
N PHE A 33 -5.77 1.80 -1.77
CA PHE A 33 -5.62 1.27 -3.12
C PHE A 33 -4.81 2.25 -3.96
N PHE A 34 -4.00 1.68 -4.86
CA PHE A 34 -3.32 2.46 -5.88
C PHE A 34 -4.37 3.05 -6.84
N PRO A 35 -4.06 4.16 -7.53
CA PRO A 35 -4.94 4.73 -8.55
C PRO A 35 -5.37 3.68 -9.59
N ASP A 36 -6.65 3.69 -9.94
CA ASP A 36 -7.23 2.73 -10.90
C ASP A 36 -6.70 2.92 -12.34
N ASP A 37 -6.10 4.07 -12.64
CA ASP A 37 -5.49 4.40 -13.92
C ASP A 37 -4.02 3.97 -14.03
N MET A 38 -3.41 3.48 -12.95
CA MET A 38 -2.07 2.89 -13.01
C MET A 38 -2.12 1.45 -13.53
N THR A 39 -1.29 1.17 -14.52
CA THR A 39 -1.02 -0.19 -14.99
C THR A 39 -0.27 -1.00 -13.92
N PRO A 40 -0.33 -2.35 -13.96
CA PRO A 40 0.45 -3.19 -13.04
C PRO A 40 1.95 -2.89 -13.07
N GLN A 41 2.49 -2.53 -14.23
CA GLN A 41 3.89 -2.14 -14.37
C GLN A 41 4.19 -0.82 -13.65
N GLU A 42 3.34 0.20 -13.81
CA GLU A 42 3.51 1.48 -13.12
C GLU A 42 3.41 1.31 -11.59
N VAL A 43 2.55 0.40 -11.11
CA VAL A 43 2.47 0.06 -9.68
C VAL A 43 3.78 -0.57 -9.21
N ASP A 44 4.32 -1.56 -9.92
CA ASP A 44 5.59 -2.21 -9.57
C ASP A 44 6.78 -1.25 -9.61
N GLU A 45 6.82 -0.37 -10.60
CA GLU A 45 7.84 0.69 -10.71
C GLU A 45 7.75 1.67 -9.54
N ALA A 46 6.54 2.12 -9.16
CA ALA A 46 6.34 3.00 -8.02
C ALA A 46 6.78 2.34 -6.70
N ILE A 47 6.41 1.07 -6.49
CA ILE A 47 6.84 0.28 -5.33
C ILE A 47 8.36 0.14 -5.30
N SER A 48 8.97 -0.20 -6.43
CA SER A 48 10.42 -0.36 -6.55
C SER A 48 11.18 0.93 -6.26
N GLN A 49 10.68 2.07 -6.75
CA GLN A 49 11.26 3.39 -6.48
C GLN A 49 11.16 3.74 -4.99
N ALA A 50 9.96 3.62 -4.40
CA ALA A 50 9.74 3.89 -2.98
C ALA A 50 10.61 2.99 -2.08
N PHE A 51 10.68 1.69 -2.38
CA PHE A 51 11.45 0.74 -1.58
C PHE A 51 12.96 0.99 -1.61
N ARG A 52 13.51 1.48 -2.74
CA ARG A 52 14.92 1.85 -2.85
C ARG A 52 15.27 3.06 -1.97
N GLY A 53 14.35 4.01 -1.83
CA GLY A 53 14.50 5.21 -0.99
C GLY A 53 13.83 5.11 0.37
N ARG A 54 13.55 3.90 0.86
CA ARG A 54 12.75 3.69 2.07
C ARG A 54 13.46 4.08 3.35
N GLU A 55 12.68 4.43 4.35
CA GLU A 55 13.09 4.53 5.75
C GLU A 55 12.40 3.41 6.56
N LEU A 56 13.12 2.84 7.54
CA LEU A 56 12.54 1.87 8.47
C LEU A 56 11.84 2.59 9.61
N GLN A 57 10.69 2.06 10.06
CA GLN A 57 9.96 2.66 11.17
C GLN A 57 10.69 2.44 12.50
N PRO A 58 10.80 3.46 13.38
CA PRO A 58 11.57 3.37 14.62
C PRO A 58 11.14 2.24 15.56
N ASN A 59 9.84 1.88 15.54
CA ASN A 59 9.24 0.91 16.44
C ASN A 59 9.07 -0.48 15.81
N ASP A 60 9.35 -0.62 14.51
CA ASP A 60 9.26 -1.87 13.77
C ASP A 60 10.25 -1.86 12.61
N SER A 61 11.38 -2.52 12.81
CA SER A 61 12.45 -2.65 11.81
C SER A 61 12.06 -3.46 10.57
N THR A 62 10.89 -4.10 10.55
CA THR A 62 10.34 -4.73 9.34
C THR A 62 9.44 -3.77 8.57
N ALA A 63 8.83 -2.79 9.24
CA ALA A 63 7.98 -1.80 8.62
C ALA A 63 8.83 -0.70 7.95
N TRP A 64 8.39 -0.25 6.79
CA TRP A 64 9.05 0.81 6.05
C TRP A 64 8.04 1.74 5.37
N ASP A 65 8.47 2.96 5.11
CA ASP A 65 7.81 3.87 4.18
C ASP A 65 8.81 4.48 3.19
N GLY A 66 8.33 4.96 2.05
CA GLY A 66 9.15 5.60 1.04
C GLY A 66 8.30 6.28 -0.02
N ARG A 67 8.86 7.25 -0.73
CA ARG A 67 8.16 7.99 -1.79
C ARG A 67 8.53 7.47 -3.18
N ALA A 68 7.52 7.20 -3.99
CA ALA A 68 7.69 6.93 -5.41
C ALA A 68 8.05 8.23 -6.18
N GLY A 69 8.50 8.11 -7.43
CA GLY A 69 8.90 9.26 -8.26
C GLY A 69 7.76 10.25 -8.54
N ASN A 70 6.50 9.82 -8.45
CA ASN A 70 5.32 10.69 -8.57
C ASN A 70 4.90 11.34 -7.24
N GLY A 71 5.68 11.17 -6.17
CA GLY A 71 5.43 11.73 -4.83
C GLY A 71 4.57 10.86 -3.91
N MET A 72 3.92 9.82 -4.45
CA MET A 72 3.05 8.92 -3.69
C MET A 72 3.83 8.24 -2.56
N LEU A 73 3.30 8.34 -1.34
CA LEU A 73 3.83 7.64 -0.18
C LEU A 73 3.39 6.18 -0.21
N ILE A 74 4.34 5.27 -0.11
CA ILE A 74 4.13 3.82 -0.12
C ILE A 74 4.75 3.26 1.15
N GLY A 75 4.05 2.34 1.77
CA GLY A 75 4.54 1.61 2.93
C GLY A 75 4.45 0.11 2.74
N GLY A 76 5.09 -0.62 3.65
CA GLY A 76 5.06 -2.06 3.61
C GLY A 76 5.82 -2.68 4.76
N PHE A 77 6.01 -3.99 4.63
CA PHE A 77 6.81 -4.80 5.55
C PHE A 77 7.82 -5.61 4.76
N THR A 78 9.01 -5.83 5.31
CA THR A 78 10.03 -6.75 4.79
C THR A 78 9.85 -8.16 5.36
N ASP A 79 10.52 -9.15 4.78
CA ASP A 79 10.50 -10.53 5.29
C ASP A 79 11.22 -10.68 6.65
N GLU A 80 12.21 -9.82 6.89
CA GLU A 80 13.05 -9.80 8.09
C GLU A 80 13.43 -8.36 8.47
N PRO A 81 13.79 -8.10 9.74
CA PRO A 81 14.27 -6.78 10.19
C PRO A 81 15.37 -6.21 9.28
N GLY A 82 15.11 -5.04 8.69
CA GLY A 82 16.06 -4.38 7.79
C GLY A 82 16.30 -5.08 6.44
N GLY A 83 15.47 -6.08 6.09
CA GLY A 83 15.63 -6.87 4.88
C GLY A 83 15.56 -6.05 3.59
N ASN A 84 16.13 -6.60 2.52
CA ASN A 84 16.15 -5.99 1.17
C ASN A 84 15.05 -6.53 0.23
N ARG A 85 14.05 -7.22 0.79
CA ARG A 85 12.88 -7.71 0.07
C ARG A 85 11.63 -7.32 0.84
N TRP A 86 10.70 -6.66 0.15
CA TRP A 86 9.38 -6.41 0.70
C TRP A 86 8.53 -7.69 0.61
N LYS A 87 7.72 -7.90 1.64
CA LYS A 87 6.76 -9.00 1.79
C LYS A 87 5.33 -8.54 1.48
N THR A 88 5.00 -7.34 1.94
CA THR A 88 3.70 -6.70 1.71
C THR A 88 3.91 -5.23 1.41
N VAL A 89 3.04 -4.66 0.59
CA VAL A 89 3.13 -3.27 0.14
C VAL A 89 1.74 -2.69 -0.03
N PHE A 90 1.56 -1.42 0.32
CA PHE A 90 0.32 -0.69 0.17
C PHE A 90 0.61 0.82 0.02
N PRO A 91 -0.24 1.58 -0.71
CA PRO A 91 -0.12 3.03 -0.73
C PRO A 91 -0.61 3.60 0.61
N ILE A 92 0.08 4.61 1.12
CA ILE A 92 -0.34 5.35 2.30
C ILE A 92 -1.13 6.57 1.82
N MET A 93 -2.40 6.65 2.23
CA MET A 93 -3.26 7.77 1.85
C MET A 93 -2.93 8.99 2.72
N GLU A 94 -2.31 9.99 2.10
CA GLU A 94 -2.15 11.33 2.66
C GLU A 94 -3.42 12.13 2.36
N SER A 95 -3.91 12.90 3.34
CA SER A 95 -5.01 13.84 3.12
C SER A 95 -4.63 14.88 2.07
N GLU A 96 -5.61 15.41 1.35
CA GLU A 96 -5.43 16.60 0.50
C GLU A 96 -4.86 17.77 1.30
#